data_AF-A0A9D1C1A5-F1
#
_entry.id   AF-A0A9D1C1A5-F1
#
_cell.length_a   1.000
_cell.length_b   1.000
_cell.length_c   1.000
_cell.angle_alpha   90.00
_cell.angle_beta   90.00
_cell.angle_gamma   90.00
#
_symmetry.space_group_name_H-M   'P 1'
#
loop_
_entity.id
_entity.type
_entity.pdbx_description
1 polymer ?
#
loop_
_entity_poly.entity_id
_entity_poly.type
_entity_poly.pdbx_seq_one_letter_code
_entity_poly.pdbx_strand_id
1 'polypeptide(L)'
;MYKVDELFPKDNCKSRSEYIEKAIHFYSGYITSGENNKYLPSAITSTLSGIVESSENRIARLLFKLAVEMSMMMNVLASTVEIDETLLQKLRGKCINDVKKTIGSVTFEEAVKYQKGK
;
A
#
# COMPACT_ATOMS: atom_id res chain seq x y z
N MET A 1 30.85 13.49 -29.63
CA MET A 1 31.88 13.74 -28.61
C MET A 1 31.53 14.90 -27.66
N TYR A 2 30.75 15.91 -28.07
CA TYR A 2 30.34 17.07 -27.26
C TYR A 2 29.71 16.78 -25.87
N LYS A 3 29.00 15.66 -25.69
CA LYS A 3 28.39 15.33 -24.39
C LYS A 3 29.41 14.90 -23.33
N VAL A 4 30.53 14.29 -23.71
CA VAL A 4 31.53 13.81 -22.73
C VAL A 4 32.15 15.00 -22.00
N ASP A 5 32.38 16.09 -22.74
CA ASP A 5 33.04 17.30 -22.26
C ASP A 5 32.19 18.08 -21.24
N GLU A 6 30.87 17.93 -21.33
CA GLU A 6 29.91 18.50 -20.40
C GLU A 6 29.66 17.59 -19.18
N LEU A 7 29.79 16.28 -19.35
CA LEU A 7 29.44 15.28 -18.34
C LEU A 7 30.60 14.92 -17.42
N PHE A 8 31.84 14.86 -17.92
CA PHE A 8 32.97 14.48 -17.08
C PHE A 8 33.21 15.43 -15.89
N PRO A 9 33.01 16.77 -15.99
CA PRO A 9 33.12 17.66 -14.84
C PRO A 9 31.97 17.45 -13.85
N LYS A 10 30.77 17.10 -14.33
CA LYS A 10 29.59 16.79 -13.49
C LYS A 10 29.77 15.49 -12.71
N ASP A 11 30.49 14.52 -13.28
CA ASP A 11 30.89 13.26 -12.64
C ASP A 11 32.18 13.41 -11.79
N ASN A 12 32.61 14.65 -11.54
CA ASN A 12 33.79 14.99 -10.73
C ASN A 12 35.09 14.32 -11.22
N CYS A 13 35.21 14.09 -12.53
CA CYS A 13 36.41 13.56 -13.16
C CYS A 13 37.35 14.72 -13.51
N LYS A 14 38.65 14.50 -13.33
CA LYS A 14 39.71 15.50 -13.61
C LYS A 14 40.08 15.56 -15.09
N SER A 15 39.74 14.51 -15.86
CA SER A 15 40.00 14.46 -17.30
C SER A 15 38.95 13.62 -18.02
N ARG A 16 38.86 13.81 -19.34
CA ARG A 16 38.03 12.95 -20.21
C ARG A 16 38.47 11.49 -20.13
N SER A 17 39.78 11.24 -20.01
CA SER A 17 40.33 9.88 -19.91
C SER A 17 39.85 9.17 -18.64
N GLU A 18 39.84 9.86 -17.50
CA GLU A 18 39.31 9.30 -16.24
C GLU A 18 37.82 8.94 -16.35
N TYR A 19 37.04 9.79 -17.03
CA TYR A 19 35.62 9.52 -17.26
C TYR A 19 35.40 8.33 -18.20
N ILE A 20 36.23 8.19 -19.25
CA ILE A 20 36.20 7.03 -20.15
C ILE A 20 36.59 5.75 -19.38
N GLU A 21 37.62 5.81 -18.54
CA GLU A 21 38.07 4.68 -17.72
C GLU A 21 36.99 4.22 -16.73
N LYS A 22 36.34 5.17 -16.04
CA LYS A 22 35.18 4.87 -15.18
C LYS A 22 34.02 4.24 -15.97
N ALA A 23 33.71 4.75 -17.16
CA ALA A 23 32.66 4.19 -17.99
C ALA A 23 32.97 2.76 -18.45
N ILE A 24 34.24 2.47 -18.76
CA ILE A 24 34.71 1.12 -19.09
C ILE A 24 34.60 0.22 -17.86
N HIS A 25 35.08 0.64 -16.69
CA HIS A 25 34.93 -0.13 -15.45
C HIS A 25 33.47 -0.40 -15.10
N PHE A 26 32.60 0.60 -15.25
CA PHE A 26 31.16 0.45 -15.05
C PHE A 26 30.58 -0.57 -16.02
N TYR A 27 30.93 -0.52 -17.32
CA TYR A 27 30.40 -1.45 -18.31
C TYR A 27 30.99 -2.87 -18.16
N SER A 28 32.28 -3.01 -17.90
CA SER A 28 32.90 -4.28 -17.52
C SER A 28 32.24 -4.86 -16.28
N GLY A 29 32.03 -4.02 -15.26
CA GLY A 29 31.27 -4.37 -14.06
C GLY A 29 29.84 -4.78 -14.39
N TYR A 30 29.14 -4.09 -15.28
CA TYR A 30 27.79 -4.44 -15.73
C TYR A 30 27.74 -5.79 -16.45
N ILE A 31 28.72 -6.09 -17.31
CA ILE A 31 28.80 -7.36 -18.04
C ILE A 31 29.16 -8.51 -17.09
N THR A 32 30.17 -8.35 -16.24
CA THR A 32 30.56 -9.33 -15.21
C THR A 32 29.46 -9.52 -14.18
N SER A 33 28.74 -8.44 -13.84
CA SER A 33 27.58 -8.51 -12.98
C SER A 33 26.32 -8.95 -13.74
N GLY A 34 26.32 -9.08 -15.06
CA GLY A 34 25.19 -9.70 -15.78
C GLY A 34 24.92 -11.14 -15.34
N GLU A 35 25.92 -11.78 -14.71
CA GLU A 35 25.79 -13.08 -14.05
C GLU A 35 25.39 -12.97 -12.56
N ASN A 36 25.86 -11.96 -11.81
CA ASN A 36 25.59 -11.82 -10.35
C ASN A 36 24.46 -10.83 -9.96
N ASN A 37 24.30 -9.74 -10.72
CA ASN A 37 23.28 -8.68 -10.61
C ASN A 37 21.95 -9.04 -11.29
N LYS A 38 21.78 -10.27 -11.80
CA LYS A 38 20.43 -10.84 -11.99
C LYS A 38 19.89 -11.37 -10.67
N TYR A 39 20.75 -11.93 -9.82
CA TYR A 39 20.34 -12.52 -8.54
C TYR A 39 20.03 -11.47 -7.48
N LEU A 40 20.77 -10.36 -7.41
CA LEU A 40 20.53 -9.35 -6.37
C LEU A 40 19.18 -8.62 -6.53
N PRO A 41 18.81 -8.07 -7.70
CA PRO A 41 17.48 -7.53 -7.93
C PRO A 41 16.39 -8.61 -7.82
N SER A 42 16.63 -9.84 -8.33
CA SER A 42 15.65 -10.93 -8.23
C SER A 42 15.39 -11.38 -6.79
N ALA A 43 16.43 -11.48 -5.95
CA ALA A 43 16.31 -11.82 -4.55
C ALA A 43 15.57 -10.71 -3.77
N ILE A 44 15.85 -9.44 -4.08
CA ILE A 44 15.13 -8.30 -3.50
C ILE A 44 13.65 -8.33 -3.92
N THR A 45 13.36 -8.54 -5.21
CA THR A 45 11.97 -8.66 -5.70
C THR A 45 11.25 -9.83 -5.07
N SER A 46 11.89 -11.01 -4.98
CA SER A 46 11.31 -12.20 -4.34
C SER A 46 11.04 -11.97 -2.85
N THR A 47 11.96 -11.32 -2.14
CA THR A 47 11.77 -10.95 -0.74
C THR A 47 10.60 -9.98 -0.58
N LEU A 48 10.51 -8.96 -1.45
CA LEU A 48 9.41 -8.01 -1.44
C LEU A 48 8.06 -8.69 -1.71
N SER A 49 8.00 -9.58 -2.72
CA SER A 49 6.82 -10.39 -3.00
C SER A 49 6.41 -11.25 -1.80
N GLY A 50 7.38 -11.89 -1.12
CA GLY A 50 7.11 -12.68 0.09
C GLY A 50 6.59 -11.83 1.26
N ILE A 51 7.10 -10.60 1.42
CA ILE A 51 6.59 -9.65 2.43
C ILE A 51 5.15 -9.24 2.12
N VAL A 52 4.85 -8.94 0.85
CA VAL A 52 3.50 -8.59 0.41
C VAL A 52 2.55 -9.76 0.62
N GLU A 53 2.90 -10.96 0.17
CA GLU A 53 2.09 -12.16 0.34
C GLU A 53 1.83 -12.49 1.82
N SER A 54 2.86 -12.41 2.67
CA SER A 54 2.72 -12.61 4.11
C SER A 54 1.80 -11.56 4.74
N SER A 55 1.89 -10.30 4.29
CA SER A 55 1.04 -9.21 4.74
C SER A 55 -0.41 -9.39 4.31
N GLU A 56 -0.66 -9.73 3.06
CA GLU A 56 -1.99 -10.03 2.52
C GLU A 56 -2.63 -11.19 3.27
N ASN A 57 -1.89 -12.28 3.48
CA ASN A 57 -2.34 -13.43 4.26
C ASN A 57 -2.69 -13.06 5.71
N ARG A 58 -1.89 -12.19 6.35
CA ARG A 58 -2.19 -11.70 7.70
C ARG A 58 -3.44 -10.82 7.71
N ILE A 59 -3.58 -9.91 6.75
CA ILE A 59 -4.75 -9.04 6.61
C ILE A 59 -6.01 -9.88 6.39
N ALA A 60 -5.98 -10.87 5.49
CA ALA A 60 -7.11 -11.75 5.23
C ALA A 60 -7.58 -12.49 6.50
N ARG A 61 -6.65 -13.03 7.29
CA ARG A 61 -6.98 -13.69 8.57
C ARG A 61 -7.58 -12.72 9.59
N LEU A 62 -7.06 -11.49 9.69
CA LEU A 62 -7.60 -10.49 10.59
C LEU A 62 -9.00 -10.02 10.17
N LEU A 63 -9.21 -9.79 8.86
CA LEU A 63 -10.52 -9.46 8.31
C LEU A 63 -11.53 -10.59 8.54
N PHE A 64 -11.12 -11.85 8.41
CA PHE A 64 -11.99 -12.99 8.71
C PHE A 64 -12.41 -13.01 10.18
N LYS A 65 -11.46 -12.86 11.12
CA LYS A 65 -11.78 -12.78 12.55
C LYS A 65 -12.71 -11.62 12.86
N LEU A 66 -12.44 -10.44 12.30
CA LEU A 66 -13.30 -9.27 12.45
C LEU A 66 -14.72 -9.52 11.89
N ALA A 67 -14.84 -10.18 10.74
CA ALA A 67 -16.13 -10.52 10.14
C ALA A 67 -16.94 -11.47 11.02
N VAL A 68 -16.30 -12.44 11.68
CA VAL A 68 -16.93 -13.33 12.65
C VAL A 68 -17.48 -12.53 13.84
N GLU A 69 -16.67 -11.67 14.46
CA GLU A 69 -17.10 -10.85 15.59
C GLU A 69 -18.24 -9.88 15.20
N MET A 70 -18.16 -9.27 14.01
CA MET A 70 -19.22 -8.41 13.48
C MET A 70 -20.52 -9.20 13.25
N SER A 71 -20.44 -10.43 12.73
CA SER A 71 -21.60 -11.30 12.54
C SER A 71 -22.26 -11.67 13.87
N MET A 72 -21.46 -12.03 14.87
CA MET A 72 -21.96 -12.30 16.22
C MET A 72 -22.63 -11.06 16.82
N MET A 73 -22.00 -9.89 16.74
CA MET A 73 -22.56 -8.62 17.22
C MET A 73 -23.89 -8.29 16.52
N MET A 74 -23.99 -8.48 15.20
CA MET A 74 -25.24 -8.28 14.46
C MET A 74 -26.36 -9.20 14.94
N ASN A 75 -26.07 -10.48 15.19
CA ASN A 75 -27.07 -11.43 15.71
C ASN A 75 -27.49 -11.10 17.14
N VAL A 76 -26.56 -10.72 18.01
CA VAL A 76 -26.87 -10.28 19.37
C VAL A 76 -27.75 -9.02 19.35
N LEU A 77 -27.40 -8.01 18.55
CA LEU A 77 -28.20 -6.79 18.42
C LEU A 77 -29.60 -7.10 17.86
N ALA A 78 -29.71 -7.90 16.81
CA ALA A 78 -30.99 -8.30 16.24
C ALA A 78 -31.89 -9.06 17.23
N SER A 79 -31.30 -9.78 18.20
CA SER A 79 -32.06 -10.44 19.26
C SER A 79 -32.59 -9.47 20.33
N THR A 80 -32.06 -8.24 20.40
CA THR A 80 -32.35 -7.27 21.46
C THR A 80 -33.09 -6.02 20.98
N VAL A 81 -32.97 -5.68 19.69
CA VAL A 81 -33.52 -4.45 19.12
C VAL A 81 -34.49 -4.80 18.00
N GLU A 82 -35.72 -4.30 18.12
CA GLU A 82 -36.69 -4.34 17.03
C GLU A 82 -36.37 -3.23 16.02
N ILE A 83 -35.89 -3.63 14.83
CA ILE A 83 -35.57 -2.72 13.72
C ILE A 83 -36.40 -3.14 12.51
N ASP A 84 -37.16 -2.21 11.94
CA ASP A 84 -37.86 -2.47 10.68
C ASP A 84 -36.91 -2.45 9.48
N GLU A 85 -37.24 -3.21 8.44
CA GLU A 85 -36.39 -3.35 7.25
C GLU A 85 -36.14 -2.01 6.53
N THR A 86 -37.12 -1.11 6.54
CA THR A 86 -37.01 0.19 5.86
C THR A 86 -36.04 1.12 6.59
N LEU A 87 -36.05 1.10 7.92
CA LEU A 87 -35.10 1.83 8.75
C LEU A 87 -33.69 1.27 8.58
N LEU A 88 -33.54 -0.06 8.55
CA LEU A 88 -32.24 -0.68 8.32
C LEU A 88 -31.65 -0.29 6.95
N GLN A 89 -32.49 -0.27 5.90
CA GLN A 89 -32.06 0.12 4.56
C GLN A 89 -31.66 1.60 4.48
N LYS A 90 -32.42 2.49 5.13
CA LYS A 90 -32.08 3.92 5.27
C LYS A 90 -30.76 4.12 6.01
N LEU A 91 -30.59 3.45 7.15
CA LEU A 91 -29.37 3.52 7.94
C LEU A 91 -28.17 3.02 7.15
N ARG A 92 -28.31 1.92 6.39
CA ARG A 92 -27.25 1.42 5.50
C ARG A 92 -26.85 2.46 4.46
N GLY A 93 -27.82 3.10 3.81
CA GLY A 93 -27.55 4.19 2.85
C GLY A 93 -26.81 5.36 3.48
N LYS A 94 -27.21 5.78 4.69
CA LYS A 94 -26.53 6.83 5.46
C LYS A 94 -25.08 6.45 5.80
N CYS A 95 -24.86 5.26 6.36
CA CYS A 95 -23.50 4.80 6.72
C CYS A 95 -22.58 4.70 5.49
N ILE A 96 -23.08 4.21 4.34
CA ILE A 96 -22.30 4.19 3.09
C ILE A 96 -21.91 5.61 2.67
N ASN A 97 -22.85 6.55 2.73
CA ASN A 97 -22.60 7.94 2.36
C ASN A 97 -21.59 8.61 3.30
N ASP A 98 -21.70 8.37 4.60
CA ASP A 98 -20.75 8.90 5.59
C ASP A 98 -19.34 8.39 5.32
N VAL A 99 -19.16 7.08 5.16
CA VAL A 99 -17.86 6.47 4.88
C VAL A 99 -17.27 7.02 3.58
N LYS A 100 -18.08 7.15 2.52
CA LYS A 100 -17.64 7.71 1.24
C LYS A 100 -17.20 9.17 1.36
N LYS A 101 -17.97 10.01 2.06
CA LYS A 101 -17.69 11.45 2.19
C LYS A 101 -16.53 11.75 3.13
N THR A 102 -16.34 10.91 4.14
CA THR A 102 -15.33 11.11 5.20
C THR A 102 -14.06 10.29 4.98
N ILE A 103 -13.96 9.52 3.90
CA ILE A 103 -12.84 8.60 3.63
C ILE A 103 -12.64 7.65 4.82
N GLY A 104 -13.75 7.15 5.37
CA GLY A 104 -13.77 6.25 6.53
C GLY A 104 -13.65 6.92 7.91
N SER A 105 -13.53 8.25 7.99
CA SER A 105 -13.53 8.97 9.27
C SER A 105 -14.96 9.19 9.78
N VAL A 106 -15.55 8.17 10.41
CA VAL A 106 -16.87 8.26 11.06
C VAL A 106 -16.71 8.26 12.57
N THR A 107 -17.19 9.31 13.26
CA THR A 107 -17.09 9.42 14.71
C THR A 107 -18.36 8.96 15.43
N PHE A 108 -18.23 8.58 16.71
CA PHE A 108 -19.37 8.19 17.52
C PHE A 108 -20.29 9.39 17.82
N GLU A 109 -19.71 10.57 18.01
CA GLU A 109 -20.42 11.83 18.25
C GLU A 109 -21.35 12.17 17.10
N GLU A 110 -20.90 12.01 15.85
CA GLU A 110 -21.72 12.22 14.64
C GLU A 110 -22.84 11.18 14.53
N ALA A 111 -22.55 9.92 14.85
CA ALA A 111 -23.57 8.88 14.90
C ALA A 111 -24.66 9.22 15.94
N VAL A 112 -24.27 9.64 17.14
CA VAL A 112 -25.20 10.02 18.22
C VAL A 112 -26.04 11.24 17.84
N LYS A 113 -25.43 12.26 17.23
CA LYS A 113 -26.17 13.45 16.74
C LYS A 113 -27.26 13.04 15.77
N TYR A 114 -26.90 12.24 14.76
CA TYR A 114 -27.84 11.73 13.78
C TYR A 114 -29.00 10.96 14.41
N GLN A 115 -28.71 10.03 15.34
CA GLN A 115 -29.76 9.23 15.99
C GLN A 115 -30.66 10.06 16.90
N LYS A 116 -30.18 11.20 17.41
CA LYS A 116 -30.97 12.16 18.20
C LYS A 116 -31.71 13.19 17.33
N GLY A 117 -31.63 13.09 16.00
CA GLY A 117 -32.22 14.04 15.06
C GLY A 117 -31.57 15.44 15.11
N LYS A 118 -30.28 15.50 15.47
CA LYS A 118 -29.50 16.73 15.61
C LYS A 118 -28.47 16.90 14.49
#